data_AF-A0A2P5P7Z7-F1
#
_entry.id   AF-A0A2P5P7Z7-F1
#
_cell.length_a   1.000
_cell.length_b   1.000
_cell.length_c   1.000
_cell.angle_alpha   90.00
_cell.angle_beta   90.00
_cell.angle_gamma   90.00
#
_symmetry.space_group_name_H-M   'P 1'
#
loop_
_entity.id
_entity.type
_entity.pdbx_description
1 polymer ?
#
loop_
_entity_poly.entity_id
_entity_poly.type
_entity_poly.pdbx_seq_one_letter_code
_entity_poly.pdbx_strand_id
1 'polypeptide(L)'
;MITVEKRQTKSVNGWAQGFVEEPKVNAAVIEYFVSGVEYPASKESIIKKAEANRAPENLMKFYVYRLPERIYNCPSDLSFAAFASAYFFGQD
;
A
#
# COMPACT_ATOMS: atom_id res chain seq x y z
N MET A 1 21.12 28.90 -31.15
CA MET A 1 21.45 28.81 -29.72
C MET A 1 20.14 28.60 -28.96
N ILE A 2 20.13 27.59 -28.09
CA ILE A 2 19.06 27.10 -27.19
C ILE A 2 17.76 26.60 -27.85
N THR A 3 17.78 25.31 -28.20
CA THR A 3 16.61 24.43 -28.28
C THR A 3 16.40 23.79 -26.91
N VAL A 4 15.18 23.82 -26.36
CA VAL A 4 14.58 22.78 -25.50
C VAL A 4 13.08 23.08 -25.38
N GLU A 5 12.23 22.54 -26.26
CA GLU A 5 11.65 21.19 -26.24
C GLU A 5 10.49 21.04 -25.24
N LYS A 6 9.26 21.22 -25.75
CA LYS A 6 8.03 20.70 -25.13
C LYS A 6 8.17 19.19 -25.02
N ARG A 7 8.23 18.64 -23.80
CA ARG A 7 7.92 17.21 -23.57
C ARG A 7 6.59 17.09 -22.85
N GLN A 8 5.58 16.82 -23.67
CA GLN A 8 4.33 16.19 -23.27
C GLN A 8 4.56 14.67 -23.27
N THR A 9 4.72 14.04 -22.11
CA THR A 9 4.58 12.59 -21.94
C THR A 9 4.24 12.35 -20.45
N LYS A 10 3.42 11.42 -19.99
CA LYS A 10 2.59 10.38 -20.60
C LYS A 10 1.64 9.95 -19.47
N SER A 11 0.36 9.79 -19.74
CA SER A 11 -0.53 9.03 -18.86
C SER A 11 0.04 7.62 -18.72
N VAL A 12 0.40 7.22 -17.50
CA VAL A 12 0.92 5.88 -17.20
C VAL A 12 -0.17 5.03 -16.53
N ASN A 13 -1.19 4.69 -17.32
CA ASN A 13 -1.97 3.48 -17.06
C ASN A 13 -1.23 2.32 -17.74
N GLY A 14 -0.41 1.60 -16.99
CA GLY A 14 0.42 0.51 -17.54
C GLY A 14 1.43 0.00 -16.53
N TRP A 15 0.96 -0.64 -15.45
CA TRP A 15 1.80 -1.13 -14.34
C TRP A 15 2.43 -2.50 -14.63
N ALA A 16 2.97 -2.68 -15.83
CA ALA A 16 3.69 -3.90 -16.20
C ALA A 16 4.73 -3.62 -17.30
N GLN A 17 5.88 -3.06 -16.92
CA GLN A 17 7.20 -3.41 -17.45
C GLN A 17 8.26 -2.39 -17.00
N GLY A 18 9.33 -2.88 -16.36
CA GLY A 18 10.66 -2.31 -16.60
C GLY A 18 11.50 -1.89 -15.41
N PHE A 19 10.97 -1.84 -14.19
CA PHE A 19 11.76 -1.62 -12.98
C PHE A 19 11.15 -2.45 -11.85
N VAL A 20 11.94 -3.25 -11.14
CA VAL A 20 11.53 -3.81 -9.84
C VAL A 20 11.61 -2.67 -8.82
N GLU A 21 10.79 -1.63 -9.03
CA GLU A 21 10.47 -0.71 -7.95
C GLU A 21 9.54 -1.49 -7.04
N GLU A 22 10.03 -1.84 -5.85
CA GLU A 22 9.19 -2.41 -4.81
C GLU A 22 7.89 -1.59 -4.73
N PRO A 23 6.71 -2.25 -4.78
CA PRO A 23 5.46 -1.52 -4.88
C PRO A 23 5.39 -0.55 -3.71
N LYS A 24 5.45 0.75 -4.06
CA LYS A 24 5.43 1.83 -3.09
C LYS A 24 4.21 1.62 -2.20
N VAL A 25 4.45 1.41 -0.90
CA VAL A 25 3.39 1.16 0.06
C VAL A 25 2.44 2.36 0.05
N ASN A 26 1.24 2.13 -0.47
CA ASN A 26 0.19 3.14 -0.64
C ASN A 26 -1.15 2.52 -0.23
N ALA A 27 -2.09 3.35 0.23
CA ALA A 27 -3.42 2.95 0.66
C ALA A 27 -4.13 2.07 -0.38
N ALA A 28 -4.09 2.45 -1.66
CA ALA A 28 -4.73 1.68 -2.73
C ALA A 28 -4.13 0.27 -2.91
N VAL A 29 -2.81 0.14 -2.82
CA VAL A 29 -2.11 -1.15 -2.92
C VAL A 29 -2.44 -2.01 -1.71
N ILE A 30 -2.47 -1.39 -0.53
CA ILE A 30 -2.83 -2.07 0.71
C ILE A 30 -4.25 -2.64 0.62
N GLU A 31 -5.22 -1.79 0.27
CA GLU A 31 -6.63 -2.16 0.16
C GLU A 31 -6.85 -3.29 -0.85
N TYR A 32 -6.10 -3.28 -1.95
CA TYR A 32 -6.13 -4.34 -2.96
C TYR A 32 -5.71 -5.70 -2.40
N PHE A 33 -4.58 -5.78 -1.68
CA PHE A 33 -4.07 -7.03 -1.11
C PHE A 33 -4.88 -7.55 0.08
N VAL A 34 -5.76 -6.74 0.64
CA VAL A 34 -6.69 -7.13 1.73
C VAL A 34 -8.14 -7.10 1.25
N SER A 35 -8.34 -7.05 -0.06
CA SER A 35 -9.67 -7.11 -0.66
C SER A 35 -10.30 -8.49 -0.37
N GLY A 36 -11.59 -8.49 -0.05
CA GLY A 36 -12.32 -9.69 0.35
C GLY A 36 -12.01 -10.15 1.79
N VAL A 37 -11.50 -9.27 2.64
CA VAL A 37 -11.62 -9.42 4.10
C VAL A 37 -13.08 -9.16 4.50
N GLU A 38 -13.64 -10.04 5.32
CA GLU A 38 -14.89 -9.76 6.03
C GLU A 38 -14.59 -8.89 7.24
N TYR A 39 -15.12 -7.66 7.22
CA TYR A 39 -15.01 -6.74 8.33
C TYR A 39 -16.19 -6.95 9.30
N PRO A 40 -16.00 -6.79 10.62
CA PRO A 40 -14.78 -6.31 11.30
C PRO A 40 -13.65 -7.34 11.35
N ALA A 41 -12.41 -6.88 11.15
CA ALA A 41 -11.22 -7.72 11.09
C ALA A 41 -10.08 -7.18 11.95
N SER A 42 -9.41 -8.07 12.69
CA SER A 42 -8.20 -7.75 13.45
C SER A 42 -6.97 -7.65 12.55
N LYS A 43 -5.93 -6.93 13.01
CA LYS A 43 -4.61 -6.88 12.36
C LYS A 43 -4.10 -8.25 11.90
N GLU A 44 -4.22 -9.28 12.72
CA GLU A 44 -3.82 -10.66 12.36
C GLU A 44 -4.59 -11.21 11.16
N SER A 45 -5.91 -11.00 11.09
CA SER A 45 -6.73 -11.40 9.94
C SER A 45 -6.32 -10.68 8.67
N ILE A 46 -5.94 -9.40 8.79
CA ILE A 46 -5.42 -8.60 7.66
C ILE A 46 -4.10 -9.17 7.16
N ILE A 47 -3.16 -9.46 8.07
CA ILE A 47 -1.86 -10.07 7.73
C ILE A 47 -2.08 -11.43 7.06
N LYS A 48 -2.94 -12.28 7.64
CA LYS A 48 -3.25 -13.60 7.08
C LYS A 48 -3.88 -13.50 5.69
N LYS A 49 -4.76 -12.53 5.46
CA LYS A 49 -5.34 -12.30 4.13
C LYS A 49 -4.29 -11.77 3.13
N ALA A 50 -3.47 -10.82 3.54
CA ALA A 50 -2.39 -10.30 2.71
C ALA A 50 -1.41 -11.41 2.32
N GLU A 51 -1.07 -12.30 3.26
CA GLU A 51 -0.25 -13.50 3.01
C GLU A 51 -0.92 -14.48 2.05
N ALA A 52 -2.21 -14.76 2.24
CA ALA A 52 -2.99 -15.58 1.31
C ALA A 52 -3.03 -14.98 -0.10
N ASN A 53 -3.07 -13.65 -0.21
CA ASN A 53 -3.01 -12.91 -1.46
C ASN A 53 -1.59 -12.71 -2.01
N ARG A 54 -0.58 -13.36 -1.39
CA ARG A 54 0.85 -13.27 -1.76
C ARG A 54 1.34 -11.83 -1.85
N ALA A 55 0.98 -10.99 -0.88
CA ALA A 55 1.48 -9.62 -0.86
C ALA A 55 3.01 -9.62 -0.74
N PRO A 56 3.70 -8.63 -1.35
CA PRO A 56 5.15 -8.57 -1.35
C PRO A 56 5.68 -8.30 0.06
N GLU A 57 6.92 -8.74 0.32
CA GLU A 57 7.54 -8.67 1.65
C GLU A 57 7.54 -7.26 2.24
N ASN A 58 7.76 -6.23 1.41
CA ASN A 58 7.73 -4.83 1.84
C ASN A 58 6.36 -4.41 2.38
N LEU A 59 5.27 -4.85 1.72
CA LEU A 59 3.91 -4.67 2.25
C LEU A 59 3.69 -5.48 3.53
N MET A 60 4.22 -6.70 3.61
CA MET A 60 4.08 -7.53 4.80
C MET A 60 4.77 -6.92 6.02
N LYS A 61 5.99 -6.41 5.84
CA LYS A 61 6.70 -5.63 6.85
C LYS A 61 5.88 -4.42 7.29
N PHE A 62 5.22 -3.75 6.35
CA PHE A 62 4.31 -2.66 6.71
C PHE A 62 3.13 -3.14 7.57
N TYR A 63 2.43 -4.22 7.19
CA TYR A 63 1.33 -4.75 7.99
C TYR A 63 1.76 -5.19 9.38
N VAL A 64 2.93 -5.80 9.51
CA VAL A 64 3.43 -6.33 10.78
C VAL A 64 3.95 -5.21 11.69
N TYR A 65 4.80 -4.31 11.18
CA TYR A 65 5.51 -3.34 12.01
C TYR A 65 4.85 -1.96 12.07
N ARG A 66 4.12 -1.57 11.02
CA ARG A 66 3.53 -0.22 10.90
C ARG A 66 2.06 -0.21 11.25
N LEU A 67 1.30 -1.25 10.93
CA LEU A 67 -0.13 -1.26 11.19
C LEU A 67 -0.43 -1.39 12.69
N PRO A 68 -1.25 -0.50 13.29
CA PRO A 68 -1.61 -0.59 14.70
C PRO A 68 -2.48 -1.81 14.99
N GLU A 69 -2.33 -2.38 16.18
CA GLU A 69 -3.12 -3.51 16.64
C GLU A 69 -4.48 -3.02 17.12
N ARG A 70 -5.47 -3.10 16.22
CA ARG A 70 -6.86 -2.73 16.47
C ARG A 70 -7.78 -3.54 15.56
N ILE A 71 -9.08 -3.44 15.84
CA ILE A 71 -10.13 -3.93 14.96
C ILE A 71 -10.40 -2.87 13.89
N TYR A 72 -10.37 -3.28 12.64
CA TYR A 72 -10.74 -2.49 11.49
C TYR A 72 -12.16 -2.84 11.09
N ASN A 73 -13.03 -1.83 10.93
CA ASN A 73 -14.43 -2.05 10.57
C ASN A 73 -14.68 -1.91 9.07
N CYS A 74 -13.77 -1.26 8.34
CA CYS A 74 -13.90 -0.99 6.92
C CYS A 74 -12.52 -0.96 6.25
N PRO A 75 -12.47 -1.17 4.92
CA PRO A 75 -11.23 -1.01 4.13
C PRO A 75 -10.64 0.40 4.26
N SER A 76 -11.49 1.43 4.29
CA SER A 76 -11.04 2.81 4.46
C SER A 76 -10.34 3.07 5.80
N ASP A 77 -10.69 2.34 6.86
CA ASP A 77 -10.04 2.44 8.17
C ASP A 77 -8.60 1.89 8.12
N LEU A 78 -8.38 0.83 7.32
CA LEU A 78 -7.03 0.34 7.03
C LEU A 78 -6.24 1.33 6.19
N SER A 79 -6.84 1.86 5.14
CA SER A 79 -6.23 2.88 4.29
C SER A 79 -5.81 4.11 5.11
N PHE A 80 -6.67 4.57 6.03
CA PHE A 80 -6.38 5.67 6.94
C PHE A 80 -5.29 5.31 7.95
N ALA A 81 -5.38 4.14 8.62
CA ALA A 81 -4.37 3.71 9.58
C ALA A 81 -3.01 3.51 8.93
N ALA A 82 -3.00 3.02 7.70
CA ALA A 82 -1.80 2.88 6.90
C ALA A 82 -1.17 4.25 6.59
N PHE A 83 -1.99 5.19 6.13
CA PHE A 83 -1.57 6.57 5.92
C PHE A 83 -1.03 7.19 7.21
N ALA A 84 -1.79 7.14 8.29
CA ALA A 84 -1.38 7.65 9.61
C ALA A 84 -0.04 7.04 10.04
N SER A 85 0.14 5.72 9.96
CA SER A 85 1.39 5.06 10.33
C SER A 85 2.58 5.41 9.41
N ALA A 86 2.31 5.69 8.13
CA ALA A 86 3.34 6.22 7.23
C ALA A 86 3.83 7.60 7.70
N TYR A 87 2.93 8.47 8.16
CA TYR A 87 3.23 9.82 8.62
C TYR A 87 3.82 9.91 10.03
N PHE A 88 3.32 9.12 10.99
CA PHE A 88 3.76 9.20 12.38
C PHE A 88 5.14 8.57 12.62
N PHE A 89 5.53 7.57 11.83
CA PHE A 89 6.77 6.82 12.01
C PHE A 89 7.90 7.24 11.04
N GLY A 90 7.69 8.28 10.25
CA GLY A 90 8.67 8.84 9.31
C GLY A 90 9.36 10.12 9.80
N GLN A 91 9.25 10.44 11.10
CA GLN A 91 9.81 11.66 11.72
C GLN A 91 11.05 11.40 12.61
N ASP A 92 11.76 10.29 12.43
CA ASP A 92 13.07 10.07 13.07
C ASP A 92 14.20 10.25 12.06
#